data_AF-A0A8T0PC16-F1
#
_entry.id   AF-A0A8T0PC16-F1
#
_cell.length_a   1.000
_cell.length_b   1.000
_cell.length_c   1.000
_cell.angle_alpha   90.00
_cell.angle_beta   90.00
_cell.angle_gamma   90.00
#
_symmetry.space_group_name_H-M   'P 1'
#
loop_
_entity.id
_entity.type
_entity.pdbx_description
1 polymer ?
#
loop_
_entity_poly.entity_id
_entity_poly.type
_entity_poly.pdbx_seq_one_letter_code
_entity_poly.pdbx_strand_id
1 'polypeptide(L)'
;MALCSGFIDGFESLLNKVSRNDDYDETQGCDTIQASTLFSYAGTALGKPSSYVIRGLAKLQAHRYVLFNCSNVNPYLRAHAEQITARHNGRRASHRDVEKIQNEKFHLWFRGHIMQIKRENGIDGMKDDIRWLARVPVEAAKR
;
A
#
# COMPACT_ATOMS: atom_id res chain seq x y z
N MET A 1 -0.32 41.18 23.01
CA MET A 1 -0.79 41.90 21.80
C MET A 1 -1.55 40.91 20.95
N ALA A 2 -2.88 40.99 20.92
CA ALA A 2 -3.71 40.17 20.04
C ALA A 2 -3.81 40.88 18.69
N LEU A 3 -3.41 40.20 17.61
CA LEU A 3 -3.51 40.72 16.24
C LEU A 3 -4.93 40.48 15.74
N CYS A 4 -5.68 41.56 15.54
CA CYS A 4 -7.08 41.58 15.08
C CYS A 4 -7.21 41.28 13.57
N SER A 5 -6.60 40.21 13.05
CA SER A 5 -6.63 39.87 11.63
C SER A 5 -7.84 39.01 11.20
N GLY A 6 -8.75 38.68 12.12
CA GLY A 6 -9.91 37.81 11.84
C GLY A 6 -11.24 38.53 11.61
N PHE A 7 -11.30 39.85 11.70
CA PHE A 7 -12.57 40.61 11.78
C PHE A 7 -12.90 41.46 10.54
N ILE A 8 -12.10 41.37 9.47
CA ILE A 8 -12.37 42.09 8.22
C ILE A 8 -13.15 41.14 7.31
N ASP A 9 -14.46 41.31 7.27
CA ASP A 9 -15.32 40.59 6.34
C ASP A 9 -15.01 41.02 4.89
N GLY A 10 -14.82 40.05 3.99
CA GLY A 10 -14.49 40.29 2.58
C GLY A 10 -13.01 40.29 2.19
N PHE A 11 -12.06 40.01 3.09
CA PHE A 11 -10.64 39.86 2.75
C PHE A 11 -10.10 38.45 3.08
N GLU A 12 -9.51 37.78 2.08
CA GLU A 12 -8.85 36.49 2.29
C GLU A 12 -7.56 36.64 3.11
N SER A 13 -7.59 36.19 4.37
CA SER A 13 -6.41 36.06 5.22
C SER A 13 -5.82 34.64 5.15
N LEU A 14 -4.55 34.45 5.53
CA LEU A 14 -3.94 33.11 5.66
C LEU A 14 -4.73 32.18 6.61
N LEU A 15 -5.52 32.75 7.52
CA LEU A 15 -6.36 32.00 8.47
C LEU A 15 -7.71 31.57 7.87
N ASN A 16 -8.20 32.30 6.86
CA ASN A 16 -9.47 32.05 6.19
C ASN A 16 -9.29 31.33 4.84
N LYS A 17 -8.05 31.08 4.42
CA LYS A 17 -7.79 30.27 3.22
C LYS A 17 -8.13 28.83 3.50
N VAL A 18 -9.11 28.33 2.75
CA VAL A 18 -9.37 26.91 2.55
C VAL A 18 -8.04 26.17 2.36
N SER A 19 -7.91 25.03 3.06
CA SER A 19 -6.75 24.13 2.91
C SER A 19 -6.52 23.86 1.42
N ARG A 20 -5.26 23.83 0.98
CA ARG A 20 -4.94 23.40 -0.39
C ARG A 20 -5.44 21.99 -0.70
N ASN A 21 -5.70 21.20 0.34
CA ASN A 21 -6.35 19.89 0.29
C ASN A 21 -7.70 19.98 1.03
N ASP A 22 -8.62 20.84 0.59
CA ASP A 22 -10.01 20.73 1.05
C ASP A 22 -10.62 19.50 0.37
N ASP A 23 -10.68 18.40 1.10
CA ASP A 23 -11.22 17.12 0.65
C ASP A 23 -12.78 17.09 0.69
N TYR A 24 -13.43 18.26 0.83
CA TYR A 24 -14.88 18.41 0.76
C TYR A 24 -15.36 18.42 -0.70
N ASP A 25 -15.19 17.30 -1.38
CA ASP A 25 -15.85 17.05 -2.66
C ASP A 25 -16.90 15.94 -2.49
N GLU A 26 -18.17 16.34 -2.44
CA GLU A 26 -19.34 15.45 -2.43
C GLU A 26 -19.55 14.74 -3.78
N THR A 27 -18.74 15.01 -4.81
CA THR A 27 -18.81 14.27 -6.08
C THR A 27 -17.95 13.01 -6.06
N GLN A 28 -18.38 12.06 -5.22
CA GLN A 28 -17.94 10.67 -5.23
C GLN A 28 -18.55 9.97 -6.46
N GLY A 29 -17.99 10.25 -7.64
CA GLY A 29 -18.49 9.73 -8.90
C GLY A 29 -17.37 9.32 -9.85
N CYS A 30 -16.76 8.17 -9.62
CA CYS A 30 -16.11 7.42 -10.70
C CYS A 30 -15.82 5.95 -10.31
N ASP A 31 -16.52 5.04 -11.00
CA ASP A 31 -16.29 3.61 -11.19
C ASP A 31 -16.21 2.70 -9.96
N THR A 32 -17.37 2.10 -9.65
CA THR A 32 -17.57 0.91 -8.82
C THR A 32 -16.88 -0.33 -9.42
N ILE A 33 -15.56 -0.30 -9.56
CA ILE A 33 -14.74 -1.51 -9.53
C ILE A 33 -14.53 -1.76 -8.04
N GLN A 34 -15.29 -2.72 -7.47
CA GLN A 34 -15.24 -3.14 -6.05
C GLN A 34 -14.11 -2.47 -5.27
N ALA A 35 -14.42 -1.38 -4.57
CA ALA A 35 -13.43 -0.63 -3.82
C ALA A 35 -12.69 -1.62 -2.89
N SER A 36 -11.36 -1.66 -3.01
CA SER A 36 -10.55 -2.56 -2.18
C SER A 36 -10.86 -2.27 -0.72
N THR A 37 -11.12 -3.33 0.07
CA THR A 37 -11.36 -3.16 1.51
C THR A 37 -10.08 -2.78 2.26
N LEU A 38 -8.91 -2.88 1.61
CA LEU A 38 -7.61 -2.48 2.16
C LEU A 38 -7.30 -0.99 2.00
N PHE A 39 -7.72 -0.40 0.88
CA PHE A 39 -7.34 0.95 0.47
C PHE A 39 -8.61 1.73 0.18
N SER A 40 -9.36 2.04 1.23
CA SER A 40 -10.63 2.76 1.16
C SER A 40 -10.49 4.20 0.68
N TYR A 41 -9.31 4.80 0.87
CA TYR A 41 -9.03 6.17 0.43
C TYR A 41 -8.14 6.15 -0.82
N ALA A 42 -8.75 6.35 -1.99
CA ALA A 42 -8.02 6.75 -3.17
C ALA A 42 -7.76 8.26 -3.04
N GLY A 43 -6.52 8.65 -2.75
CA GLY A 43 -6.17 10.07 -2.66
C GLY A 43 -6.55 10.85 -3.92
N THR A 44 -6.73 12.16 -3.78
CA THR A 44 -7.07 13.05 -4.88
C THR A 44 -5.84 13.34 -5.75
N ALA A 45 -5.97 13.12 -7.06
CA ALA A 45 -4.90 13.41 -8.00
C ALA A 45 -4.73 14.93 -8.16
N LEU A 46 -3.51 15.43 -8.00
CA LEU A 46 -3.22 16.84 -8.23
C LEU A 46 -2.97 17.07 -9.73
N GLY A 47 -3.96 17.64 -10.41
CA GLY A 47 -3.86 18.06 -11.80
C GLY A 47 -4.57 17.13 -12.78
N LYS A 48 -4.22 17.26 -14.07
CA LYS A 48 -4.88 16.49 -15.13
C LYS A 48 -4.38 15.04 -15.11
N PRO A 49 -5.29 14.04 -15.11
CA PRO A 49 -4.91 12.64 -15.17
C PRO A 49 -3.99 12.35 -16.35
N SER A 50 -2.87 11.67 -16.08
CA SER A 50 -1.93 11.22 -17.10
C SER A 50 -1.52 9.76 -16.86
N SER A 51 -1.54 8.97 -17.92
CA SER A 51 -1.08 7.59 -17.89
C SER A 51 0.43 7.52 -18.12
N TYR A 52 1.12 6.67 -17.35
CA TYR A 52 2.53 6.39 -17.54
C TYR A 52 2.84 4.92 -17.21
N VAL A 53 4.05 4.48 -17.49
CA VAL A 53 4.47 3.09 -17.27
C VAL A 53 5.54 3.04 -16.18
N ILE A 54 5.30 2.27 -15.12
CA ILE A 54 6.28 2.04 -14.05
C ILE A 54 7.08 0.79 -14.37
N ARG A 55 8.36 0.95 -14.71
CA ARG A 55 9.22 -0.17 -15.18
C ARG A 55 10.25 -0.60 -14.13
N GLY A 56 10.68 -1.86 -14.25
CA GLY A 56 11.88 -2.41 -13.61
C GLY A 56 11.90 -2.26 -12.09
N LEU A 57 12.96 -1.65 -11.56
CA LEU A 57 13.18 -1.51 -10.12
C LEU A 57 12.12 -0.63 -9.44
N ALA A 58 11.65 0.44 -10.10
CA ALA A 58 10.63 1.32 -9.52
C ALA A 58 9.34 0.54 -9.22
N LYS A 59 8.95 -0.34 -10.13
CA LYS A 59 7.79 -1.23 -9.96
C LYS A 59 7.97 -2.19 -8.79
N LEU A 60 9.15 -2.80 -8.71
CA LEU A 60 9.49 -3.72 -7.62
C LEU A 60 9.48 -3.00 -6.27
N GLN A 61 10.03 -1.79 -6.20
CA GLN A 61 10.04 -1.00 -4.96
C GLN A 61 8.63 -0.57 -4.55
N ALA A 62 7.81 -0.10 -5.50
CA ALA A 62 6.40 0.22 -5.22
C ALA A 62 5.65 -1.00 -4.68
N HIS A 63 5.84 -2.17 -5.29
CA HIS A 63 5.23 -3.42 -4.83
C HIS A 63 5.67 -3.78 -3.40
N ARG A 64 6.98 -3.76 -3.13
CA ARG A 64 7.51 -4.02 -1.78
C ARG A 64 6.94 -3.05 -0.77
N TYR A 65 6.93 -1.75 -1.08
CA TYR A 65 6.41 -0.73 -0.19
C TYR A 65 4.97 -1.03 0.23
N VAL A 66 4.08 -1.35 -0.72
CA VAL A 66 2.69 -1.71 -0.43
C VAL A 66 2.62 -2.95 0.48
N LEU A 67 3.41 -3.98 0.20
CA LEU A 67 3.42 -5.21 1.00
C LEU A 67 3.89 -4.97 2.44
N PHE A 68 4.95 -4.17 2.64
CA PHE A 68 5.51 -3.88 3.97
C PHE A 68 4.65 -2.92 4.79
N ASN A 69 3.82 -2.09 4.15
CA ASN A 69 2.98 -1.10 4.82
C ASN A 69 1.50 -1.53 4.92
N CYS A 70 1.16 -2.76 4.52
CA CYS A 70 -0.20 -3.29 4.63
C CYS A 70 -0.34 -4.15 5.89
N SER A 71 -1.18 -3.73 6.84
CA SER A 71 -1.41 -4.44 8.10
C SER A 71 -1.90 -5.88 7.91
N ASN A 72 -2.72 -6.13 6.87
CA ASN A 72 -3.21 -7.46 6.54
C ASN A 72 -2.13 -8.40 5.99
N VAL A 73 -0.94 -7.88 5.66
CA VAL A 73 0.22 -8.66 5.24
C VAL A 73 1.12 -9.06 6.43
N ASN A 74 0.96 -8.43 7.60
CA ASN A 74 1.76 -8.72 8.80
C ASN A 74 1.81 -10.21 9.22
N PRO A 75 0.72 -10.99 9.17
CA PRO A 75 0.77 -12.42 9.50
C PRO A 75 1.73 -13.18 8.58
N TYR A 76 1.79 -12.80 7.30
CA TYR A 76 2.67 -13.41 6.31
C TYR A 76 4.13 -12.98 6.48
N LEU A 77 4.38 -11.72 6.85
CA LEU A 77 5.72 -11.25 7.21
C LEU A 77 6.29 -12.06 8.37
N ARG A 78 5.48 -12.30 9.41
CA ARG A 78 5.87 -13.14 10.55
C ARG A 78 6.15 -14.58 10.14
N ALA A 79 5.25 -15.22 9.38
CA ALA A 79 5.43 -16.59 8.92
C ALA A 79 6.71 -16.77 8.08
N HIS A 80 7.02 -15.80 7.21
CA HIS A 80 8.28 -15.82 6.44
C HIS A 80 9.50 -15.63 7.35
N ALA A 81 9.44 -14.74 8.34
CA ALA A 81 10.53 -14.53 9.30
C ALA A 81 10.82 -15.81 10.11
N GLU A 82 9.76 -16.46 10.60
CA GLU A 82 9.85 -17.75 11.30
C GLU A 82 10.50 -18.81 10.39
N GLN A 83 10.10 -18.89 9.13
CA GLN A 83 10.70 -19.81 8.16
C GLN A 83 12.19 -19.51 7.90
N ILE A 84 12.59 -18.23 7.81
CA ILE A 84 14.00 -17.84 7.68
C ILE A 84 14.77 -18.29 8.91
N THR A 85 14.26 -18.03 10.11
CA THR A 85 14.93 -18.42 11.36
C THR A 85 15.06 -19.93 11.53
N ALA A 86 14.04 -20.69 11.13
CA ALA A 86 14.04 -22.15 11.22
C ALA A 86 15.06 -22.80 10.26
N ARG A 87 15.23 -22.24 9.06
CA ARG A 87 16.20 -22.73 8.07
C ARG A 87 17.66 -22.54 8.49
N HIS A 88 17.93 -21.71 9.49
CA HIS A 88 19.30 -21.40 9.93
C HIS A 88 19.87 -22.47 10.91
N ASN A 89 19.39 -23.72 10.84
CA ASN A 89 19.91 -24.92 11.52
C ASN A 89 20.23 -24.72 13.02
N GLY A 90 19.32 -24.09 13.76
CA GLY A 90 19.44 -23.91 15.22
C GLY A 90 20.34 -22.75 15.67
N ARG A 91 21.04 -22.06 14.76
CA ARG A 91 21.67 -20.77 15.07
C ARG A 91 20.63 -19.67 14.90
N ARG A 92 20.52 -18.74 15.86
CA ARG A 92 19.67 -17.54 15.67
C ARG A 92 20.20 -16.76 14.46
N ALA A 93 19.37 -16.62 13.42
CA ALA A 93 19.66 -15.67 12.35
C ALA A 93 19.72 -14.26 12.96
N SER A 94 20.70 -13.46 12.56
CA SER A 94 20.77 -12.08 13.02
C SER A 94 19.54 -11.31 12.55
N HIS A 95 19.09 -10.34 13.34
CA HIS A 95 18.00 -9.44 12.92
C HIS A 95 18.27 -8.82 11.55
N ARG A 96 19.52 -8.42 11.31
CA ARG A 96 19.98 -7.86 10.03
C ARG A 96 19.82 -8.84 8.86
N ASP A 97 20.08 -10.13 9.08
CA ASP A 97 19.98 -11.14 8.03
C ASP A 97 18.51 -11.44 7.71
N VAL A 98 17.65 -11.51 8.73
CA VAL A 98 16.21 -11.68 8.55
C VAL A 98 15.64 -10.51 7.76
N GLU A 99 15.97 -9.28 8.15
CA GLU A 99 15.53 -8.07 7.46
C GLU A 99 16.02 -8.02 6.00
N LYS A 100 17.28 -8.37 5.76
CA LYS A 100 17.84 -8.46 4.40
C LYS A 100 17.08 -9.47 3.56
N ILE A 101 16.87 -10.69 4.07
CA ILE A 101 16.17 -11.76 3.33
C ILE A 101 14.70 -11.41 3.11
N GLN A 102 14.04 -10.78 4.09
CA GLN A 102 12.68 -10.26 3.95
C GLN A 102 12.62 -9.25 2.80
N ASN A 103 13.44 -8.21 2.84
CA ASN A 103 13.47 -7.17 1.81
C ASN A 103 13.75 -7.74 0.41
N GLU A 104 14.66 -8.71 0.31
CA GLU A 104 15.02 -9.31 -0.96
C GLU A 104 13.95 -10.27 -1.49
N LYS A 105 13.41 -11.15 -0.63
CA LYS A 105 12.68 -12.35 -1.08
C LYS A 105 11.21 -12.41 -0.68
N PHE A 106 10.74 -11.56 0.23
CA PHE A 106 9.38 -11.63 0.75
C PHE A 106 8.33 -11.60 -0.36
N HIS A 107 8.42 -10.67 -1.32
CA HIS A 107 7.46 -10.56 -2.42
C HIS A 107 7.33 -11.85 -3.27
N LEU A 108 8.44 -12.55 -3.52
CA LEU A 108 8.45 -13.82 -4.24
C LEU A 108 7.86 -14.95 -3.39
N TRP A 109 8.27 -15.00 -2.11
CA TRP A 109 7.78 -15.97 -1.16
C TRP A 109 6.27 -15.83 -0.96
N PHE A 110 5.79 -14.62 -0.74
CA PHE A 110 4.38 -14.29 -0.54
C PHE A 110 3.53 -14.74 -1.72
N ARG A 111 3.95 -14.42 -2.94
CA ARG A 111 3.30 -14.92 -4.17
C ARG A 111 3.24 -16.44 -4.20
N GLY A 112 4.35 -17.13 -3.93
CA GLY A 112 4.40 -18.59 -3.91
C GLY A 112 3.49 -19.21 -2.85
N HIS A 113 3.52 -18.66 -1.64
CA HIS A 113 2.73 -19.11 -0.50
C HIS A 113 1.23 -18.96 -0.75
N ILE A 114 0.78 -17.82 -1.28
CA ILE A 114 -0.62 -17.61 -1.64
C ILE A 114 -1.08 -18.57 -2.75
N MET A 115 -0.23 -18.87 -3.74
CA MET A 115 -0.54 -19.86 -4.78
C MET A 115 -0.64 -21.28 -4.21
N GLN A 116 0.16 -21.62 -3.19
CA GLN A 116 0.08 -22.89 -2.49
C GLN A 116 -1.22 -23.01 -1.70
N ILE A 117 -1.55 -22.02 -0.86
CA ILE A 117 -2.81 -22.00 -0.09
C ILE A 117 -4.02 -22.15 -1.03
N LYS A 118 -4.01 -21.43 -2.15
CA LYS A 118 -5.08 -21.51 -3.16
C LYS A 118 -5.25 -22.92 -3.74
N ARG A 119 -4.16 -23.68 -3.87
CA ARG A 119 -4.19 -25.06 -4.37
C ARG A 119 -4.74 -26.02 -3.32
N GLU A 120 -4.35 -25.85 -2.07
CA GLU A 120 -4.68 -26.76 -0.96
C GLU A 120 -6.10 -26.53 -0.44
N ASN A 121 -6.50 -25.27 -0.24
CA ASN A 121 -7.74 -24.91 0.45
C ASN A 121 -8.79 -24.28 -0.49
N GLY A 122 -8.50 -24.17 -1.78
CA GLY A 122 -9.35 -23.45 -2.73
C GLY A 122 -9.33 -21.94 -2.54
N ILE A 123 -10.32 -21.24 -3.11
CA ILE A 123 -10.40 -19.77 -3.10
C ILE A 123 -11.35 -19.26 -1.99
N ASP A 124 -12.26 -20.12 -1.53
CA ASP A 124 -13.47 -19.75 -0.77
C ASP A 124 -13.20 -19.07 0.59
N GLY A 125 -12.01 -19.29 1.18
CA GLY A 125 -11.60 -18.66 2.45
C GLY A 125 -10.61 -17.50 2.34
N MET A 126 -10.16 -17.14 1.13
CA MET A 126 -9.11 -16.14 0.94
C MET A 126 -9.71 -14.80 0.51
N LYS A 127 -9.42 -13.74 1.28
CA LYS A 127 -9.77 -12.37 0.90
C LYS A 127 -9.19 -12.03 -0.47
N ASP A 128 -10.03 -11.55 -1.38
CA ASP A 128 -9.62 -11.18 -2.74
C ASP A 128 -8.47 -10.17 -2.73
N ASP A 129 -8.49 -9.21 -1.82
CA ASP A 129 -7.43 -8.24 -1.65
C ASP A 129 -6.04 -8.86 -1.41
N ILE A 130 -5.95 -9.93 -0.62
CA ILE A 130 -4.68 -10.66 -0.38
C ILE A 130 -4.22 -11.34 -1.67
N ARG A 131 -5.16 -11.90 -2.44
CA ARG A 131 -4.88 -12.49 -3.73
C ARG A 131 -4.40 -11.45 -4.75
N TRP A 132 -4.97 -10.24 -4.72
CA TRP A 132 -4.52 -9.12 -5.56
C TRP A 132 -3.12 -8.66 -5.16
N LEU A 133 -2.83 -8.52 -3.86
CA LEU A 133 -1.51 -8.18 -3.36
C LEU A 133 -0.43 -9.21 -3.70
N ALA A 134 -0.78 -10.49 -3.80
CA ALA A 134 0.17 -11.54 -4.20
C ALA A 134 0.54 -11.47 -5.70
N ARG A 135 -0.22 -10.72 -6.50
CA ARG A 135 0.06 -10.50 -7.92
C ARG A 135 1.02 -9.33 -8.06
N VAL A 136 1.90 -9.42 -9.05
CA VAL A 136 2.78 -8.31 -9.42
C VAL A 136 1.91 -7.14 -9.91
N PRO A 137 2.25 -5.88 -9.60
CA PRO A 137 1.48 -4.73 -10.07
C PRO A 137 1.33 -4.72 -11.59
N VAL A 138 0.31 -4.05 -12.09
CA VAL A 138 0.22 -3.75 -13.54
C VAL A 138 1.28 -2.70 -13.92
N GLU A 139 1.71 -2.74 -15.18
CA GLU A 139 2.72 -1.78 -15.69
C GLU A 139 2.15 -0.37 -15.85
N ALA A 140 0.87 -0.27 -16.20
CA ALA A 140 0.18 0.99 -16.41
C ALA A 140 -0.18 1.63 -15.06
N ALA A 141 0.24 2.88 -14.88
CA ALA A 141 -0.09 3.72 -13.74
C ALA A 141 -0.79 4.99 -14.22
N LYS A 142 -1.63 5.56 -13.35
CA LYS A 142 -2.27 6.86 -13.54
C LYS A 142 -1.77 7.79 -12.43
N ARG A 143 -1.52 9.05 -12.77
CA ARG A 143 -1.24 10.14 -11.82
C ARG A 143 -2.08 11.35 -12.18
#